data_AF-A0A956II81-F1
#
_entry.id   AF-A0A956II81-F1
#
_cell.length_a   1.000
_cell.length_b   1.000
_cell.length_c   1.000
_cell.angle_alpha   90.00
_cell.angle_beta   90.00
_cell.angle_gamma   90.00
#
_symmetry.space_group_name_H-M   'P 1'
#
loop_
_entity.id
_entity.type
_entity.pdbx_description
1 polymer ?
#
loop_
_entity_poly.entity_id
_entity_poly.type
_entity_poly.pdbx_seq_one_letter_code
_entity_poly.pdbx_strand_id
1 'polypeptide(L)'
;MGRRDPLAPAAPPQPKRTDSVEIVEAIITATCALADPETSINDIAAKAGVGVASIYRYFPNRGAIYAEIARRLHVDFLEQIRRLLATEGLSVDDAIAGGCELAVSGSGVSRDLRHALNVWVPMSWSKPTADRVFATHIAEITHWLAARLDPVPPDLEQRVFMAFSAVRGIVLMWI
;
A
#
# COMPACT_ATOMS: atom_id res chain seq x y z
N MET A 1 -12.51 28.96 16.73
CA MET A 1 -11.72 29.27 15.52
C MET A 1 -10.98 28.00 15.10
N GLY A 2 -11.49 27.25 14.13
CA GLY A 2 -10.87 26.01 13.66
C GLY A 2 -9.63 26.28 12.84
N ARG A 3 -8.49 25.69 13.22
CA ARG A 3 -7.24 25.68 12.43
C ARG A 3 -7.55 25.03 11.08
N ARG A 4 -7.34 25.79 9.99
CA ARG A 4 -7.39 25.26 8.62
C ARG A 4 -6.29 24.19 8.45
N ASP A 5 -6.66 23.08 7.82
CA ASP A 5 -5.75 22.01 7.45
C ASP A 5 -4.70 22.55 6.44
N PRO A 6 -3.40 22.56 6.77
CA PRO A 6 -2.34 23.00 5.85
C PRO A 6 -2.11 22.02 4.68
N LEU A 7 -2.89 20.94 4.59
CA LEU A 7 -2.88 19.96 3.50
C LEU A 7 -4.06 20.13 2.53
N ALA A 8 -4.91 21.14 2.70
CA ALA A 8 -6.01 21.40 1.78
C ALA A 8 -5.48 22.00 0.46
N PRO A 9 -5.66 21.34 -0.70
CA PRO A 9 -5.13 21.82 -1.97
C PRO A 9 -5.83 23.11 -2.44
N ALA A 10 -5.03 24.10 -2.86
CA ALA A 10 -5.55 25.25 -3.61
C ALA A 10 -5.84 24.83 -5.06
N ALA A 11 -7.03 25.15 -5.58
CA ALA A 11 -7.50 24.68 -6.89
C ALA A 11 -6.71 25.33 -8.06
N PRO A 12 -5.93 24.55 -8.84
CA PRO A 12 -5.24 25.02 -10.03
C PRO A 12 -6.13 24.88 -11.30
N PRO A 13 -5.77 25.52 -12.43
CA PRO A 13 -6.45 25.32 -13.71
C PRO A 13 -6.49 23.83 -14.09
N GLN A 14 -7.68 23.32 -14.46
CA GLN A 14 -7.96 21.90 -14.67
C GLN A 14 -7.17 21.34 -15.85
N PRO A 15 -6.16 20.48 -15.60
CA PRO A 15 -5.49 19.74 -16.67
C PRO A 15 -6.46 18.70 -17.23
N LYS A 16 -6.25 18.27 -18.49
CA LYS A 16 -7.00 17.11 -19.01
C LYS A 16 -6.76 15.92 -18.08
N ARG A 17 -7.81 15.13 -17.83
CA ARG A 17 -7.80 14.02 -16.88
C ARG A 17 -6.68 13.01 -17.18
N THR A 18 -6.38 12.78 -18.46
CA THR A 18 -5.30 11.91 -18.93
C THR A 18 -3.92 12.44 -18.53
N ASP A 19 -3.60 13.70 -18.87
CA ASP A 19 -2.32 14.33 -18.53
C ASP A 19 -2.05 14.33 -17.01
N SER A 20 -3.10 14.51 -16.19
CA SER A 20 -2.96 14.46 -14.73
C SER A 20 -2.62 13.07 -14.21
N VAL A 21 -3.23 12.04 -14.78
CA VAL A 21 -2.94 10.64 -14.40
C VAL A 21 -1.51 10.31 -14.79
N GLU A 22 -1.10 10.62 -16.02
CA GLU A 22 0.25 10.35 -16.52
C GLU A 22 1.34 11.02 -15.68
N ILE A 23 1.14 12.28 -15.27
CA ILE A 23 2.09 13.00 -14.40
C ILE A 23 2.17 12.34 -13.02
N VAL A 24 1.03 12.00 -12.41
CA VAL A 24 1.00 11.34 -11.12
C VAL A 24 1.70 9.98 -11.18
N GLU A 25 1.42 9.18 -12.22
CA GLU A 25 2.07 7.89 -12.44
C GLU A 25 3.58 8.03 -12.65
N ALA A 26 4.03 9.03 -13.42
CA ALA A 26 5.45 9.30 -13.63
C ALA A 26 6.17 9.66 -12.32
N ILE A 27 5.55 10.50 -11.48
CA ILE A 27 6.09 10.89 -10.17
C ILE A 27 6.20 9.65 -9.26
N ILE A 28 5.13 8.86 -9.15
CA ILE A 28 5.09 7.67 -8.31
C ILE A 28 6.12 6.64 -8.77
N THR A 29 6.19 6.37 -10.08
CA THR A 29 7.15 5.43 -10.67
C THR A 29 8.59 5.89 -10.43
N ALA A 30 8.87 7.18 -10.62
CA ALA A 30 10.20 7.73 -10.37
C ALA A 30 10.62 7.61 -8.90
N THR A 31 9.73 7.97 -7.97
CA THR A 31 9.99 7.84 -6.53
C THR A 31 10.23 6.38 -6.14
N CYS A 32 9.41 5.44 -6.64
CA CYS A 32 9.61 4.02 -6.40
C CYS A 32 10.94 3.50 -6.95
N ALA A 33 11.35 3.96 -8.14
CA ALA A 33 12.60 3.57 -8.78
C ALA A 33 13.85 4.13 -8.08
N LEU A 34 13.74 5.31 -7.48
CA LEU A 34 14.82 5.90 -6.69
C LEU A 34 15.01 5.16 -5.37
N ALA A 35 13.91 4.71 -4.76
CA ALA A 35 13.90 3.87 -3.55
C ALA A 35 14.75 4.39 -2.37
N ASP A 36 15.13 5.67 -2.39
CA ASP A 36 15.99 6.31 -1.41
C ASP A 36 15.18 7.38 -0.66
N PRO A 37 15.03 7.26 0.67
CA PRO A 37 14.30 8.24 1.47
C PRO A 37 14.90 9.65 1.42
N GLU A 38 16.20 9.80 1.15
CA GLU A 38 16.87 11.10 1.06
C GLU A 38 16.68 11.80 -0.28
N THR A 39 16.06 11.12 -1.25
CA THR A 39 15.73 11.69 -2.56
C THR A 39 15.02 13.04 -2.41
N SER A 40 15.54 14.06 -3.10
CA SER A 40 14.92 15.39 -3.10
C SER A 40 13.76 15.47 -4.10
N ILE A 41 12.89 16.47 -3.95
CA ILE A 41 11.85 16.75 -4.95
C ILE A 41 12.45 17.03 -6.34
N ASN A 42 13.66 17.59 -6.40
CA ASN A 42 14.36 17.85 -7.66
C ASN A 42 14.79 16.55 -8.35
N ASP A 43 15.29 15.58 -7.59
CA ASP A 43 15.69 14.27 -8.11
C ASP A 43 14.48 13.50 -8.63
N ILE A 44 13.35 13.56 -7.90
CA ILE A 44 12.08 12.97 -8.35
C ILE A 44 11.62 13.64 -9.65
N ALA A 45 11.64 14.98 -9.72
CA ALA A 45 11.25 15.74 -10.92
C ALA A 45 12.10 15.35 -12.13
N ALA A 46 13.42 15.31 -11.95
CA ALA A 46 14.37 14.93 -12.99
C ALA A 46 14.13 13.50 -13.48
N LYS A 47 13.93 12.54 -12.56
CA LYS A 47 13.67 11.14 -12.89
C LYS A 47 12.31 10.92 -13.55
N ALA A 48 11.28 11.65 -13.12
CA ALA A 48 9.93 11.58 -13.67
C ALA A 48 9.78 12.33 -15.01
N GLY A 49 10.76 13.14 -15.40
CA GLY A 49 10.68 13.97 -16.61
C GLY A 49 9.63 15.09 -16.50
N VAL A 50 9.34 15.57 -15.29
CA VAL A 50 8.34 16.62 -15.02
C VAL A 50 8.98 17.82 -14.32
N GLY A 51 8.35 18.99 -14.39
CA GLY A 51 8.79 20.15 -13.63
C GLY A 51 8.45 20.04 -12.14
N VAL A 52 9.27 20.66 -11.28
CA VAL A 52 9.04 20.72 -9.82
C VAL A 52 7.69 21.36 -9.48
N ALA A 53 7.27 22.38 -10.23
CA ALA A 53 5.95 22.99 -10.08
C ALA A 53 4.80 22.00 -10.37
N SER A 54 5.00 21.04 -11.28
CA SER A 54 4.03 19.97 -11.54
C SER A 54 3.94 19.02 -10.35
N ILE A 55 5.06 18.68 -9.70
CA ILE A 55 5.02 17.87 -8.47
C ILE A 55 4.20 18.58 -7.40
N TYR A 56 4.54 19.84 -7.08
CA TYR A 56 3.84 20.59 -6.02
C TYR A 56 2.35 20.80 -6.31
N ARG A 57 1.93 20.74 -7.57
CA ARG A 57 0.51 20.77 -7.95
C ARG A 57 -0.26 19.54 -7.44
N TYR A 58 0.36 18.36 -7.45
CA TYR A 58 -0.29 17.10 -7.06
C TYR A 58 0.09 16.65 -5.64
N PHE A 59 1.31 16.96 -5.21
CA PHE A 59 1.88 16.53 -3.94
C PHE A 59 2.49 17.74 -3.23
N PRO A 60 1.86 18.23 -2.14
CA PRO A 60 2.32 19.45 -1.46
C PRO A 60 3.70 19.28 -0.78
N ASN A 61 4.11 18.04 -0.51
CA ASN A 61 5.41 17.70 0.05
C ASN A 61 5.81 16.28 -0.31
N ARG A 62 7.08 15.92 -0.05
CA ARG A 62 7.64 14.59 -0.33
C ARG A 62 6.87 13.47 0.37
N GLY A 63 6.44 13.68 1.61
CA GLY A 63 5.67 12.69 2.37
C GLY A 63 4.32 12.37 1.74
N ALA A 64 3.67 13.31 1.04
CA ALA A 64 2.43 13.07 0.34
C ALA A 64 2.60 12.07 -0.83
N ILE A 65 3.77 12.08 -1.49
CA ILE A 65 4.13 11.11 -2.52
C ILE A 65 4.26 9.72 -1.89
N TYR A 66 5.03 9.60 -0.81
CA TYR A 66 5.21 8.32 -0.12
C TYR A 66 3.91 7.78 0.49
N ALA A 67 3.02 8.64 1.00
CA ALA A 67 1.70 8.22 1.47
C ALA A 67 0.81 7.69 0.34
N GLU A 68 0.90 8.26 -0.86
CA GLU A 68 0.23 7.73 -2.06
C GLU A 68 0.79 6.35 -2.44
N ILE A 69 2.11 6.20 -2.46
CA ILE A 69 2.78 4.90 -2.70
C ILE A 69 2.29 3.86 -1.68
N ALA A 70 2.32 4.18 -0.38
CA ALA A 70 1.85 3.27 0.67
C ALA A 70 0.38 2.84 0.45
N ARG A 71 -0.50 3.79 0.11
CA ARG A 71 -1.91 3.50 -0.16
C ARG A 71 -2.08 2.56 -1.36
N ARG A 72 -1.32 2.77 -2.43
CA ARG A 72 -1.34 1.88 -3.62
C ARG A 72 -0.84 0.48 -3.28
N LEU A 73 0.21 0.37 -2.47
CA LEU A 73 0.74 -0.93 -2.06
C LEU A 73 -0.24 -1.72 -1.18
N HIS A 74 -0.98 -1.05 -0.30
CA HIS A 74 -2.05 -1.71 0.46
C HIS A 74 -3.14 -2.27 -0.46
N VAL A 75 -3.56 -1.50 -1.46
CA VAL A 75 -4.55 -1.95 -2.44
C VAL A 75 -4.03 -3.11 -3.30
N ASP A 76 -2.81 -2.99 -3.82
CA ASP A 76 -2.19 -4.04 -4.65
C ASP A 76 -1.96 -5.34 -3.86
N PHE A 77 -1.62 -5.25 -2.58
CA PHE A 77 -1.53 -6.42 -1.70
C PHE A 77 -2.88 -7.15 -1.56
N LEU A 78 -3.97 -6.41 -1.35
CA LEU A 78 -5.31 -6.98 -1.30
C LEU A 78 -5.68 -7.69 -2.61
N GLU A 79 -5.39 -7.07 -3.75
CA GLU A 79 -5.65 -7.66 -5.06
C GLU A 79 -4.81 -8.93 -5.31
N GLN A 80 -3.56 -8.98 -4.87
CA GLN A 80 -2.73 -10.19 -4.96
C GLN A 80 -3.31 -11.35 -4.15
N ILE A 81 -3.81 -11.08 -2.95
CA ILE A 81 -4.46 -12.09 -2.12
C ILE A 81 -5.75 -12.57 -2.79
N ARG A 82 -6.57 -11.66 -3.31
CA ARG A 82 -7.79 -12.04 -4.05
C ARG A 82 -7.47 -12.95 -5.23
N ARG A 83 -6.43 -12.61 -6.01
CA ARG A 83 -5.95 -13.44 -7.12
C ARG A 83 -5.50 -14.83 -6.64
N LEU A 84 -4.75 -14.89 -5.53
CA LEU A 84 -4.35 -16.16 -4.93
C LEU A 84 -5.58 -17.00 -4.56
N LEU A 85 -6.50 -16.44 -3.76
CA LEU A 85 -7.68 -17.16 -3.25
C LEU A 85 -8.68 -17.56 -4.35
N ALA A 86 -8.66 -16.88 -5.50
CA ALA A 86 -9.45 -17.23 -6.68
C ALA A 86 -8.89 -18.40 -7.49
N THR A 87 -7.71 -18.92 -7.15
CA THR A 87 -7.10 -20.07 -7.83
C THR A 87 -7.96 -21.32 -7.63
N GLU A 88 -8.36 -21.95 -8.74
CA GLU A 88 -9.16 -23.18 -8.70
C GLU A 88 -8.38 -24.33 -8.04
N GLY A 89 -9.07 -25.09 -7.19
CA GLY A 89 -8.47 -26.24 -6.51
C GLY A 89 -7.42 -25.90 -5.45
N LEU A 90 -7.22 -24.62 -5.11
CA LEU A 90 -6.25 -24.21 -4.10
C LEU A 90 -6.57 -24.82 -2.74
N SER A 91 -5.61 -25.55 -2.17
CA SER A 91 -5.70 -26.11 -0.83
C SER A 91 -5.55 -25.02 0.24
N VAL A 92 -6.01 -25.29 1.46
CA VAL A 92 -5.82 -24.36 2.59
C VAL A 92 -4.34 -24.14 2.90
N ASP A 93 -3.53 -25.21 2.86
CA ASP A 93 -2.10 -25.13 3.14
C ASP A 93 -1.37 -24.30 2.09
N ASP A 94 -1.68 -24.48 0.80
CA ASP A 94 -1.10 -23.68 -0.28
C ASP A 94 -1.53 -22.21 -0.21
N ALA A 95 -2.78 -21.93 0.20
CA ALA A 95 -3.25 -20.57 0.42
C ALA A 95 -2.49 -19.88 1.57
N ILE A 96 -2.21 -20.60 2.66
CA ILE A 96 -1.43 -20.08 3.78
C ILE A 96 0.01 -19.83 3.35
N ALA A 97 0.65 -20.80 2.69
CA ALA A 97 2.02 -20.68 2.20
C ALA A 97 2.16 -19.50 1.21
N GLY A 98 1.27 -19.42 0.21
CA GLY A 98 1.24 -18.34 -0.77
C GLY A 98 0.95 -16.97 -0.13
N GLY A 99 0.06 -16.91 0.86
CA GLY A 99 -0.22 -15.69 1.62
C GLY A 99 1.00 -15.19 2.40
N CYS A 100 1.73 -16.10 3.06
CA CYS A 100 2.98 -15.79 3.74
C CYS A 100 4.08 -15.33 2.76
N GLU A 101 4.21 -16.00 1.61
CA GLU A 101 5.16 -15.60 0.57
C GLU A 101 4.83 -14.21 0.02
N LEU A 102 3.56 -13.92 -0.28
CA LEU A 102 3.12 -12.59 -0.69
C LEU A 102 3.39 -11.53 0.38
N ALA A 103 3.25 -11.85 1.67
CA ALA A 103 3.55 -10.89 2.73
C ALA A 103 5.05 -10.59 2.87
N VAL A 104 5.92 -11.60 2.71
CA VAL A 104 7.39 -11.46 2.85
C VAL A 104 8.02 -10.88 1.58
N SER A 105 7.75 -11.51 0.44
CA SER A 105 8.32 -11.12 -0.85
C SER A 105 7.70 -9.83 -1.35
N GLY A 106 6.42 -9.58 -1.03
CA GLY A 106 5.63 -8.36 -1.24
C GLY A 106 5.52 -7.88 -2.69
N SER A 107 4.39 -7.22 -2.97
CA SER A 107 3.91 -6.40 -4.11
C SER A 107 4.86 -5.84 -5.19
N GLY A 108 5.98 -6.48 -5.51
CA GLY A 108 6.93 -6.06 -6.53
C GLY A 108 7.82 -4.86 -6.17
N VAL A 109 7.74 -4.32 -4.95
CA VAL A 109 8.57 -3.18 -4.49
C VAL A 109 9.84 -3.62 -3.79
N SER A 110 10.92 -2.84 -3.99
CA SER A 110 12.24 -3.08 -3.40
C SER A 110 12.20 -3.02 -1.86
N ARG A 111 13.14 -3.72 -1.21
CA ARG A 111 13.31 -3.68 0.25
C ARG A 111 13.54 -2.25 0.74
N ASP A 112 14.38 -1.49 0.05
CA ASP A 112 14.74 -0.12 0.42
C ASP A 112 13.52 0.82 0.37
N LEU A 113 12.65 0.66 -0.64
CA LEU A 113 11.39 1.41 -0.69
C LEU A 113 10.46 1.03 0.47
N ARG A 114 10.35 -0.24 0.83
CA ARG A 114 9.54 -0.65 2.01
C ARG A 114 10.10 -0.06 3.30
N HIS A 115 11.43 -0.06 3.46
CA HIS A 115 12.09 0.56 4.60
C HIS A 115 11.77 2.06 4.65
N ALA A 116 11.94 2.76 3.52
CA ALA A 116 11.64 4.18 3.42
C ALA A 116 10.18 4.50 3.79
N LEU A 117 9.23 3.67 3.34
CA LEU A 117 7.82 3.82 3.70
C LEU A 117 7.58 3.63 5.21
N ASN A 118 8.20 2.64 5.84
CA ASN A 118 8.02 2.39 7.28
C ASN A 118 8.63 3.50 8.16
N VAL A 119 9.79 4.05 7.76
CA VAL A 119 10.51 5.06 8.55
C VAL A 119 9.92 6.46 8.36
N TRP A 120 9.58 6.83 7.13
CA TRP A 120 9.30 8.23 6.77
C TRP A 120 7.84 8.54 6.51
N VAL A 121 6.99 7.53 6.32
CA VAL A 121 5.53 7.76 6.26
C VAL A 121 5.01 7.54 7.67
N PRO A 122 4.57 8.60 8.38
CA PRO A 122 3.86 8.40 9.62
C PRO A 122 2.71 7.44 9.35
N MET A 123 2.63 6.35 10.11
CA MET A 123 1.56 5.34 9.94
C MET A 123 0.18 6.00 9.87
N SER A 124 -0.03 7.10 10.59
CA SER A 124 -1.27 7.89 10.58
C SER A 124 -1.70 8.41 9.20
N TRP A 125 -0.77 8.60 8.25
CA TRP A 125 -1.06 9.16 6.91
C TRP A 125 -1.65 8.12 5.96
N SER A 126 -1.30 6.84 6.13
CA SER A 126 -1.89 5.72 5.37
C SER A 126 -2.90 4.92 6.19
N LYS A 127 -2.93 5.09 7.53
CA LYS A 127 -3.71 4.30 8.48
C LYS A 127 -5.19 4.12 8.11
N PRO A 128 -5.97 5.15 7.71
CA PRO A 128 -7.37 4.93 7.35
C PRO A 128 -7.55 4.00 6.15
N THR A 129 -6.60 4.01 5.20
CA THR A 129 -6.62 3.10 4.06
C THR A 129 -6.15 1.72 4.48
N ALA A 130 -5.06 1.64 5.23
CA ALA A 130 -4.52 0.39 5.76
C ALA A 130 -5.56 -0.36 6.61
N ASP A 131 -6.22 0.31 7.55
CA ASP A 131 -7.24 -0.28 8.42
C ASP A 131 -8.40 -0.86 7.60
N ARG A 132 -8.90 -0.15 6.59
CA ARG A 132 -9.96 -0.66 5.70
C ARG A 132 -9.51 -1.87 4.89
N VAL A 133 -8.30 -1.80 4.32
CA VAL A 133 -7.72 -2.90 3.54
C VAL A 133 -7.55 -4.13 4.42
N PHE A 134 -7.00 -3.98 5.62
CA PHE A 134 -6.76 -5.10 6.55
C PHE A 134 -8.07 -5.72 7.03
N ALA A 135 -9.07 -4.90 7.38
CA ALA A 135 -10.39 -5.42 7.75
C ALA A 135 -11.04 -6.21 6.61
N THR A 136 -10.98 -5.68 5.38
CA THR A 136 -11.50 -6.37 4.18
C THR A 136 -10.77 -7.69 3.94
N HIS A 137 -9.45 -7.67 4.02
CA HIS A 137 -8.60 -8.83 3.84
C HIS A 137 -8.89 -9.95 4.86
N ILE A 138 -9.02 -9.60 6.15
CA ILE A 138 -9.35 -10.56 7.21
C ILE A 138 -10.73 -11.17 6.97
N ALA A 139 -11.72 -10.35 6.61
CA ALA A 139 -13.07 -10.84 6.33
C ALA A 139 -13.11 -11.79 5.12
N GLU A 140 -12.42 -11.46 4.03
CA GLU A 140 -12.35 -12.29 2.82
C GLU A 140 -11.67 -13.64 3.07
N ILE A 141 -10.53 -13.64 3.79
CA ILE A 141 -9.86 -14.90 4.18
C ILE A 141 -10.75 -15.73 5.10
N THR A 142 -11.39 -15.10 6.09
CA THR A 142 -12.29 -15.80 7.02
C THR A 142 -13.43 -16.47 6.27
N HIS A 143 -14.05 -15.76 5.33
CA HIS A 143 -15.11 -16.32 4.49
C HIS A 143 -14.59 -17.49 3.62
N TRP A 144 -13.42 -17.32 2.99
CA TRP A 144 -12.82 -18.34 2.14
C TRP A 144 -12.48 -19.64 2.91
N LEU A 145 -11.95 -19.50 4.14
CA LEU A 145 -11.63 -20.62 5.03
C LEU A 145 -12.89 -21.29 5.58
N ALA A 146 -13.91 -20.52 6.00
CA ALA A 146 -15.15 -21.07 6.52
C ALA A 146 -15.87 -21.99 5.51
N ALA A 147 -15.72 -21.72 4.21
CA ALA A 147 -16.27 -22.57 3.15
C ALA A 147 -15.50 -23.89 2.93
N ARG A 148 -14.33 -24.07 3.55
CA ARG A 148 -13.40 -25.20 3.31
C ARG A 148 -13.06 -25.99 4.57
N LEU A 149 -13.36 -25.47 5.76
CA LEU A 149 -13.11 -26.14 7.03
C LEU A 149 -14.38 -26.84 7.51
N ASP A 150 -14.23 -28.08 7.97
CA ASP A 150 -15.31 -28.84 8.63
C ASP A 150 -14.73 -29.64 9.81
N PRO A 151 -15.10 -29.32 11.08
CA PRO A 151 -15.99 -28.22 11.48
C PRO A 151 -15.31 -26.85 11.38
N VAL A 152 -16.09 -25.79 11.15
CA VAL A 152 -15.61 -24.40 11.19
C VAL A 152 -15.33 -24.00 12.65
N PRO A 153 -14.11 -23.52 12.98
CA PRO A 153 -13.82 -23.03 14.33
C PRO A 153 -14.70 -21.81 14.70
N PRO A 154 -15.28 -21.75 15.91
CA PRO A 154 -16.15 -20.64 16.32
C PRO A 154 -15.39 -19.30 16.47
N ASP A 155 -14.06 -19.36 16.60
CA ASP A 155 -13.13 -18.23 16.75
C ASP A 155 -12.27 -18.00 15.48
N LEU A 156 -12.73 -18.46 14.31
CA LEU A 156 -11.96 -18.42 13.07
C LEU A 156 -11.47 -17.01 12.71
N GLU A 157 -12.33 -15.99 12.83
CA GLU A 157 -11.95 -14.61 12.52
C GLU A 157 -10.80 -14.11 13.41
N GLN A 158 -10.84 -14.42 14.72
CA GLN A 158 -9.76 -14.07 15.64
C GLN A 158 -8.46 -14.78 15.28
N ARG A 159 -8.52 -16.05 14.87
CA ARG A 159 -7.35 -16.80 14.40
C ARG A 159 -6.74 -16.17 13.15
N VAL A 160 -7.56 -15.79 12.17
CA VAL A 160 -7.12 -15.11 10.95
C VAL A 160 -6.50 -13.75 11.30
N PHE A 161 -7.14 -12.97 12.17
CA PHE A 161 -6.60 -11.69 12.65
C PHE A 161 -5.23 -11.86 13.33
N MET A 162 -5.07 -12.87 14.19
CA MET A 162 -3.81 -13.14 14.87
C MET A 162 -2.72 -13.57 13.88
N ALA A 163 -3.02 -14.47 12.96
CA ALA A 163 -2.08 -14.92 11.93
C ALA A 163 -1.63 -13.75 11.04
N PHE A 164 -2.57 -12.95 10.53
CA PHE A 164 -2.28 -11.75 9.76
C PHE A 164 -1.41 -10.76 10.54
N SER A 165 -1.76 -10.50 11.81
CA SER A 165 -1.04 -9.56 12.65
C SER A 165 0.39 -10.02 12.97
N ALA A 166 0.59 -11.32 13.19
CA ALA A 166 1.90 -11.90 13.43
C ALA A 166 2.79 -11.76 12.18
N VAL A 167 2.29 -12.16 11.01
CA VAL A 167 3.04 -12.05 9.73
C VAL A 167 3.37 -10.58 9.43
N ARG A 168 2.39 -9.68 9.54
CA ARG A 168 2.60 -8.24 9.33
C ARG A 168 3.63 -7.66 10.31
N GLY A 169 3.58 -8.08 11.58
CA GLY A 169 4.54 -7.66 12.60
C GLY A 169 5.98 -8.05 12.23
N ILE A 170 6.17 -9.28 11.75
CA ILE A 170 7.48 -9.78 11.29
C ILE A 170 7.98 -8.95 10.11
N VAL A 171 7.14 -8.70 9.10
CA VAL A 171 7.50 -7.92 7.90
C VAL A 171 7.87 -6.48 8.25
N LEU A 172 7.21 -5.87 9.24
CA LEU A 172 7.55 -4.52 9.71
C LEU A 172 8.85 -4.46 10.52
N MET A 173 9.26 -5.56 11.15
CA MET A 173 10.43 -5.59 12.04
C MET A 173 11.73 -6.04 11.35
N TRP A 174 11.61 -6.72 10.20
CA TRP A 174 12.73 -7.24 9.41
C TRP A 174 13.25 -6.29 8.31
N ILE A 175 12.66 -5.10 8.21
CA ILE A 175 12.98 -4.08 7.22
C ILE A 175 13.33 -2.81 7.97
#